data_AF-A0A8T7KN62-F1
#
_entry.id   AF-A0A8T7KN62-F1
#
_cell.length_a   1.000
_cell.length_b   1.000
_cell.length_c   1.000
_cell.angle_alpha   90.00
_cell.angle_beta   90.00
_cell.angle_gamma   90.00
#
_symmetry.space_group_name_H-M   'P 1'
#
loop_
_entity.id
_entity.type
_entity.pdbx_description
1 polymer ?
#
loop_
_entity_poly.entity_id
_entity_poly.type
_entity_poly.pdbx_seq_one_letter_code
_entity_poly.pdbx_strand_id
1 'polypeptide(L)'
;MIVKGHAGAQPGQPGLHLFDREGVGDNSGDLRKARATLLRPVYRHQWRGEVAAAIGCLEAYRPEARNEEWLDKLITYLREREPYIPDYGERRRTSQSIGSGQVEKANDQIVAQRQTGAGMRWSLDTSDALAALRTLHLNGGWDAYRVHRQMPSLLAT
;
A
#
# COMPACT_ATOMS: atom_id res chain seq x y z
N MET A 1 9.13 7.68 -6.81
CA MET A 1 8.52 8.35 -7.98
C MET A 1 7.02 8.31 -7.74
N ILE A 2 6.39 9.45 -7.41
CA ILE A 2 4.96 9.52 -7.07
C ILE A 2 4.20 9.76 -8.36
N VAL A 3 3.39 8.79 -8.80
CA VAL A 3 2.50 8.97 -9.96
C VAL A 3 1.12 9.39 -9.47
N LYS A 4 0.69 10.59 -9.88
CA LYS A 4 -0.68 11.10 -9.76
C LYS A 4 -1.61 10.29 -10.67
N GLY A 5 -2.65 9.66 -10.09
CA GLY A 5 -3.77 9.08 -10.84
C GLY A 5 -4.99 10.00 -10.78
N HIS A 6 -5.53 10.36 -11.95
CA HIS A 6 -6.74 11.17 -12.09
C HIS A 6 -8.01 10.29 -12.12
N ALA A 7 -8.90 10.57 -11.17
CA ALA A 7 -10.38 10.57 -11.18
C ALA A 7 -11.20 9.45 -11.85
N GLY A 8 -11.96 8.74 -11.01
CA GLY A 8 -13.29 8.18 -11.31
C GLY A 8 -14.16 8.29 -10.05
N ALA A 9 -15.11 9.22 -10.04
CA ALA A 9 -15.96 9.54 -8.88
C ALA A 9 -17.11 8.53 -8.73
N GLN A 10 -17.23 7.90 -7.54
CA GLN A 10 -18.42 7.16 -7.12
C GLN A 10 -19.24 7.99 -6.11
N PRO A 11 -20.58 8.02 -6.20
CA PRO A 11 -21.42 8.80 -5.30
C PRO A 11 -21.65 8.01 -4.00
N GLY A 12 -21.26 8.58 -2.86
CA GLY A 12 -21.49 7.97 -1.53
C GLY A 12 -20.36 8.11 -0.51
N GLN A 13 -19.25 8.78 -0.84
CA GLN A 13 -18.22 9.09 0.15
C GLN A 13 -18.57 10.38 0.92
N PRO A 14 -18.47 10.42 2.26
CA PRO A 14 -18.50 11.68 2.99
C PRO A 14 -17.32 12.51 2.51
N GLY A 15 -17.65 13.62 1.84
CA GLY A 15 -16.67 14.46 1.17
C GLY A 15 -15.56 14.88 2.13
N LEU A 16 -14.32 14.71 1.69
CA LEU A 16 -13.12 15.25 2.31
C LEU A 16 -13.11 16.78 2.16
N HIS A 17 -14.13 17.45 2.70
CA HIS A 17 -14.15 18.91 2.88
C HIS A 17 -13.31 19.23 4.12
N LEU A 18 -12.00 19.03 4.01
CA LEU A 18 -11.09 19.13 5.15
C LEU A 18 -10.59 20.55 5.40
N PHE A 19 -10.74 21.50 4.48
CA PHE A 19 -10.27 22.85 4.71
C PHE A 19 -11.12 23.83 3.90
N ASP A 20 -12.12 24.45 4.52
CA ASP A 20 -12.46 25.84 4.20
C ASP A 20 -13.37 26.48 5.27
N ARG A 21 -12.98 27.73 5.62
CA ARG A 21 -13.65 28.78 6.42
C ARG A 21 -13.69 28.63 7.95
N GLU A 22 -13.21 29.56 8.79
CA GLU A 22 -12.45 30.83 8.67
C GLU A 22 -11.64 31.02 9.98
N GLY A 23 -10.44 31.63 9.91
CA GLY A 23 -9.66 31.99 11.12
C GLY A 23 -8.14 32.04 10.94
N VAL A 24 -7.66 33.03 10.19
CA VAL A 24 -6.35 33.72 10.17
C VAL A 24 -5.16 33.14 10.97
N GLY A 25 -4.10 32.81 10.23
CA GLY A 25 -2.71 32.67 10.66
C GLY A 25 -1.98 31.66 9.77
N ASP A 26 -0.93 32.06 9.04
CA ASP A 26 -0.09 31.13 8.25
C ASP A 26 0.73 30.22 9.18
N ASN A 27 0.02 29.29 9.82
CA ASN A 27 0.56 28.23 10.66
C ASN A 27 0.91 26.97 9.81
N SER A 28 0.76 27.08 8.48
CA SER A 28 0.87 25.95 7.56
C SER A 28 2.32 25.47 7.39
N GLY A 29 3.29 26.37 7.56
CA GLY A 29 4.72 26.08 7.55
C GLY A 29 5.21 25.42 8.84
N ASP A 30 4.75 25.91 9.98
CA ASP A 30 5.15 25.37 11.30
C ASP A 30 4.51 24.00 11.57
N LEU A 31 3.25 23.80 11.17
CA LEU A 31 2.62 22.47 11.23
C LEU A 31 3.34 21.44 10.35
N ARG A 32 3.85 21.84 9.17
CA ARG A 32 4.65 20.96 8.30
C ARG A 32 6.00 20.61 8.93
N LYS A 33 6.67 21.59 9.54
CA LYS A 33 7.93 21.37 10.27
C LYS A 33 7.73 20.48 11.50
N ALA A 34 6.75 20.77 12.34
CA ALA A 34 6.42 19.96 13.52
C ALA A 34 6.10 18.51 13.12
N ARG A 35 5.28 18.32 12.08
CA ARG A 35 4.98 17.00 11.52
C ARG A 35 6.24 16.29 11.01
N ALA A 36 7.13 16.99 10.30
CA ALA A 36 8.39 16.41 9.83
C ALA A 36 9.31 16.01 10.99
N THR A 37 9.37 16.82 12.05
CA THR A 37 10.15 16.56 13.26
C THR A 37 9.68 15.30 13.97
N LEU A 38 8.36 15.08 14.09
CA LEU A 38 7.79 13.86 14.66
C LEU A 38 7.96 12.63 13.75
N LEU A 39 7.64 12.77 12.46
CA LEU A 39 7.60 11.62 11.56
C LEU A 39 8.99 11.06 11.24
N ARG A 40 10.03 11.90 11.30
CA ARG A 40 11.40 11.48 11.03
C ARG A 40 11.91 10.36 11.95
N PRO A 41 11.81 10.44 13.29
CA PRO A 41 12.16 9.33 14.18
C PRO A 41 11.23 8.13 14.02
N VAL A 42 9.91 8.35 13.87
CA VAL A 42 8.94 7.26 13.68
C VAL A 42 9.28 6.43 12.44
N TYR A 43 9.53 7.08 11.30
CA TYR A 43 9.92 6.39 10.06
C TYR A 43 11.26 5.68 10.19
N ARG A 44 12.22 6.22 10.94
CA ARG A 44 13.50 5.56 11.18
C ARG A 44 13.32 4.23 11.93
N HIS A 45 12.51 4.22 12.98
CA HIS A 45 12.23 3.01 13.75
C HIS A 45 11.41 2.00 12.93
N GLN A 46 10.39 2.47 12.20
CA GLN A 46 9.59 1.61 11.32
C GLN A 46 10.44 0.98 10.21
N TRP A 47 11.42 1.70 9.65
CA TRP A 47 12.33 1.17 8.64
C TRP A 47 13.21 0.02 9.17
N ARG A 48 13.42 -0.04 10.49
CA ARG A 48 14.22 -1.09 11.15
C ARG A 48 13.37 -2.19 11.78
N GLY A 49 12.04 -2.13 11.63
CA GLY A 49 11.14 -3.05 12.33
C GLY A 49 11.07 -2.80 13.85
N GLU A 50 11.59 -1.68 14.35
CA GLU A 50 11.61 -1.33 15.78
C GLU A 50 10.25 -0.73 16.21
N VAL A 51 9.18 -1.51 16.12
CA VAL A 51 7.79 -1.02 16.28
C VAL A 51 7.53 -0.45 17.67
N ALA A 52 8.02 -1.09 18.72
CA ALA A 52 7.92 -0.57 20.09
C ALA A 52 8.55 0.83 20.25
N ALA A 53 9.70 1.07 19.62
CA ALA A 53 10.37 2.37 19.65
C ALA A 53 9.60 3.43 18.85
N ALA A 54 9.03 3.05 17.70
CA ALA A 54 8.16 3.94 16.91
C ALA A 54 6.91 4.36 17.70
N ILE A 55 6.28 3.42 18.42
CA ILE A 55 5.14 3.71 19.31
C ILE A 55 5.57 4.62 20.46
N GLY A 56 6.75 4.38 21.06
CA GLY A 56 7.29 5.27 22.10
C GLY A 56 7.41 6.72 21.63
N CYS A 57 7.84 6.96 20.38
CA CYS A 57 7.85 8.32 19.80
C CYS A 57 6.44 8.91 19.64
N LEU A 58 5.44 8.10 19.28
CA LEU A 58 4.06 8.54 19.12
C LEU A 58 3.40 8.86 20.47
N GLU A 59 3.66 8.05 21.49
CA GLU A 59 3.15 8.29 22.85
C GLU A 59 3.80 9.54 23.47
N ALA A 60 5.09 9.78 23.22
CA ALA A 60 5.75 11.01 23.67
C ALA A 60 5.16 12.27 23.00
N TYR A 61 4.60 12.13 21.79
CA TYR A 61 3.92 13.21 21.07
C TYR A 61 2.46 13.41 21.49
N ARG A 62 1.87 12.51 22.27
CA ARG A 62 0.47 12.58 22.70
C ARG A 62 0.04 13.95 23.24
N PRO A 63 0.83 14.68 24.07
CA PRO A 63 0.44 16.00 24.57
C PRO A 63 0.28 17.07 23.49
N GLU A 64 0.97 16.90 22.36
CA GLU A 64 0.94 17.82 21.21
C GLU A 64 -0.08 17.38 20.14
N ALA A 65 -0.74 16.23 20.35
CA ALA A 65 -1.65 15.65 19.37
C ALA A 65 -2.96 16.44 19.31
N ARG A 66 -3.24 17.02 18.13
CA ARG A 66 -4.51 17.69 17.88
C ARG A 66 -5.72 16.75 17.88
N ASN A 67 -5.49 15.45 17.63
CA ASN A 67 -6.53 14.44 17.61
C ASN A 67 -5.98 13.12 18.18
N GLU A 68 -6.33 12.83 19.42
CA GLU A 68 -5.90 11.63 20.14
C GLU A 68 -6.51 10.34 19.56
N GLU A 69 -7.75 10.40 19.06
CA GLU A 69 -8.41 9.23 18.46
C GLU A 69 -7.63 8.70 17.24
N TRP A 70 -7.14 9.61 16.39
CA TRP A 70 -6.31 9.24 15.24
C TRP A 70 -4.92 8.73 15.67
N LEU A 71 -4.37 9.29 16.75
CA LEU A 71 -3.11 8.81 17.32
C LEU A 71 -3.26 7.37 17.82
N ASP A 72 -4.35 7.08 18.55
CA ASP A 72 -4.66 5.75 19.07
C ASP A 72 -4.88 4.74 17.95
N LYS A 73 -5.56 5.12 16.87
CA LYS A 73 -5.71 4.28 15.67
C LYS A 73 -4.37 3.96 15.04
N LEU A 74 -3.47 4.93 14.93
CA LEU A 74 -2.13 4.71 14.37
C LEU A 74 -1.29 3.78 15.26
N ILE A 75 -1.29 4.01 16.58
CA ILE A 75 -0.58 3.17 17.54
C ILE A 75 -1.11 1.73 17.50
N THR A 76 -2.44 1.56 17.51
CA THR A 76 -3.10 0.26 17.40
C THR A 76 -2.71 -0.45 16.11
N TYR A 77 -2.78 0.25 14.97
CA TYR A 77 -2.37 -0.31 13.69
C TYR A 77 -0.91 -0.79 13.70
N LEU A 78 0.01 0.00 14.25
CA LEU A 78 1.42 -0.40 14.33
C LEU A 78 1.60 -1.63 15.22
N ARG A 79 0.95 -1.69 16.38
CA ARG A 79 0.99 -2.85 17.29
C ARG A 79 0.48 -4.11 16.62
N GLU A 80 -0.70 -4.06 15.99
CA GLU A 80 -1.30 -5.22 15.32
C GLU A 80 -0.48 -5.69 14.11
N ARG A 81 0.24 -4.76 13.47
CA ARG A 81 1.06 -5.06 12.29
C ARG A 81 2.51 -5.36 12.59
N GLU A 82 2.93 -5.34 13.85
CA GLU A 82 4.33 -5.62 14.25
C GLU A 82 4.91 -6.89 13.62
N PRO A 83 4.22 -8.04 13.61
CA PRO A 83 4.75 -9.26 12.99
C PRO A 83 4.98 -9.16 11.46
N TYR A 84 4.34 -8.18 10.81
CA TYR A 84 4.38 -7.96 9.36
C TYR A 84 5.28 -6.80 8.95
N ILE A 85 5.90 -6.08 9.91
CA ILE A 85 6.82 -4.97 9.64
C ILE A 85 8.25 -5.50 9.77
N PRO A 86 8.92 -5.86 8.65
CA PRO A 86 10.28 -6.36 8.70
C PRO A 86 11.30 -5.23 8.91
N ASP A 87 12.54 -5.60 9.23
CA ASP A 87 13.68 -4.70 9.10
C ASP A 87 13.98 -4.47 7.60
N TYR A 88 13.51 -3.33 7.08
CA TYR A 88 13.76 -2.92 5.70
C TYR A 88 15.22 -2.54 5.45
N GLY A 89 15.98 -2.20 6.49
CA GLY A 89 17.43 -2.03 6.45
C GLY A 89 18.15 -3.33 6.12
N GLU A 90 17.81 -4.42 6.83
CA GLU A 90 18.31 -5.77 6.51
C GLU A 90 17.92 -6.17 5.10
N ARG A 91 16.62 -6.06 4.74
CA ARG A 91 16.13 -6.42 3.41
C ARG A 91 16.91 -5.72 2.30
N ARG A 92 17.22 -4.43 2.49
CA ARG A 92 17.98 -3.65 1.51
C ARG A 92 19.42 -4.14 1.40
N ARG A 93 20.04 -4.48 2.54
CA ARG A 93 21.42 -5.01 2.59
C ARG A 93 21.52 -6.42 1.99
N THR A 94 20.47 -7.23 2.10
CA THR A 94 20.37 -8.56 1.48
C THR A 94 19.75 -8.54 0.07
N SER A 95 19.62 -7.36 -0.55
CA SER A 95 19.05 -7.21 -1.90
C SER A 95 17.65 -7.83 -2.09
N GLN A 96 16.86 -7.91 -1.03
CA GLN A 96 15.46 -8.33 -1.11
C GLN A 96 14.60 -7.18 -1.66
N SER A 97 13.58 -7.51 -2.43
CA SER A 97 12.63 -6.51 -2.93
C SER A 97 11.87 -5.87 -1.76
N ILE A 98 11.89 -4.54 -1.72
CA ILE A 98 11.14 -3.71 -0.77
C ILE A 98 9.99 -2.97 -1.46
N GLY A 99 10.06 -2.84 -2.79
CA GLY A 99 9.03 -2.18 -3.58
C GLY A 99 7.88 -3.11 -3.94
N SER A 100 6.67 -2.56 -3.99
CA SER A 100 5.46 -3.19 -4.51
C SER A 100 5.44 -3.29 -6.05
N GLY A 101 6.40 -2.69 -6.75
CA GLY A 101 6.37 -2.54 -8.22
C GLY A 101 6.20 -3.84 -9.01
N GLN A 102 6.78 -4.95 -8.55
CA GLN A 102 6.60 -6.25 -9.20
C GLN A 102 5.16 -6.74 -9.09
N VAL A 103 4.53 -6.56 -7.92
CA VAL A 103 3.15 -6.95 -7.66
C VAL A 103 2.18 -6.00 -8.39
N GLU A 104 2.45 -4.70 -8.38
CA GLU A 104 1.69 -3.69 -9.13
C GLU A 104 1.71 -4.01 -10.63
N LYS A 105 2.90 -4.31 -11.17
CA LYS A 105 3.04 -4.67 -12.58
C LYS A 105 2.32 -5.97 -12.93
N ALA A 106 2.37 -6.96 -12.04
CA ALA A 106 1.61 -8.19 -12.21
C ALA A 106 0.10 -7.92 -12.23
N ASN A 107 -0.42 -7.09 -11.31
CA ASN A 107 -1.82 -6.69 -11.29
C ASN A 107 -2.22 -5.96 -12.59
N ASP A 108 -1.37 -5.07 -13.10
CA ASP A 108 -1.62 -4.36 -14.36
C ASP A 108 -1.78 -5.34 -15.53
N GLN A 109 -0.87 -6.31 -15.65
CA GLN A 109 -0.85 -7.28 -16.75
C GLN A 109 -1.97 -8.31 -16.64
N ILE A 110 -2.23 -8.83 -15.44
CA ILE A 110 -3.17 -9.92 -15.23
C ILE A 110 -4.60 -9.40 -15.17
N VAL A 111 -4.84 -8.35 -14.39
CA VAL A 111 -6.18 -7.89 -13.99
C VAL A 111 -6.57 -6.59 -14.70
N ALA A 112 -5.84 -5.50 -14.44
CA ALA A 112 -6.30 -4.15 -14.75
C ALA A 112 -6.58 -3.95 -16.25
N GLN A 113 -5.66 -4.39 -17.12
CA GLN A 113 -5.83 -4.30 -18.58
C GLN A 113 -7.16 -4.84 -19.12
N ARG A 114 -7.83 -5.77 -18.42
CA ARG A 114 -9.09 -6.38 -18.86
C ARG A 114 -10.32 -5.96 -18.06
N GLN A 115 -10.15 -5.28 -16.94
CA GLN A 115 -11.26 -4.98 -16.04
C GLN A 115 -11.55 -3.49 -15.92
N THR A 116 -10.59 -2.61 -16.24
CA THR A 116 -10.74 -1.16 -16.04
C THR A 116 -11.07 -0.38 -17.31
N GLY A 117 -11.27 -1.04 -18.46
CA GLY A 117 -11.62 -0.39 -19.73
C GLY A 117 -13.11 -0.10 -19.87
N ALA A 118 -13.44 0.97 -20.60
CA ALA A 118 -14.83 1.33 -20.89
C ALA A 118 -15.54 0.21 -21.69
N GLY A 119 -16.78 -0.10 -21.31
CA GLY A 119 -17.59 -1.15 -21.96
C GLY A 119 -17.19 -2.59 -21.60
N MET A 120 -16.27 -2.78 -20.65
CA MET A 120 -15.90 -4.12 -20.17
C MET A 120 -16.97 -4.68 -19.23
N ARG A 121 -17.38 -5.92 -19.48
CA ARG A 121 -18.25 -6.70 -18.60
C ARG A 121 -17.39 -7.71 -17.86
N TRP A 122 -17.58 -7.80 -16.56
CA TRP A 122 -16.89 -8.74 -15.70
C TRP A 122 -17.87 -9.36 -14.71
N SER A 123 -17.63 -10.63 -14.40
CA SER A 123 -18.18 -11.32 -13.24
C SER A 123 -17.02 -11.87 -12.44
N LEU A 124 -17.24 -12.22 -11.17
CA LEU A 124 -16.19 -12.81 -10.34
C LEU A 124 -15.58 -14.05 -11.00
N ASP A 125 -16.42 -14.99 -11.44
CA ASP A 125 -15.99 -16.26 -12.05
C ASP A 125 -15.19 -16.04 -13.34
N THR A 126 -15.62 -15.11 -14.19
CA THR A 126 -14.93 -14.84 -15.46
C THR A 126 -13.62 -14.09 -15.26
N SER A 127 -13.58 -13.18 -14.30
CA SER A 127 -12.37 -12.47 -13.90
C SER A 127 -11.31 -13.40 -13.32
N ASP A 128 -11.71 -14.31 -12.44
CA ASP A 128 -10.83 -15.30 -11.82
C ASP A 128 -10.26 -16.26 -12.88
N ALA A 129 -11.12 -16.84 -13.71
CA ALA A 129 -10.69 -17.74 -14.79
C ALA A 129 -9.73 -17.05 -15.78
N LEU A 130 -10.00 -15.80 -16.16
CA LEU A 130 -9.11 -15.03 -17.04
C LEU A 130 -7.79 -14.67 -16.38
N ALA A 131 -7.80 -14.34 -15.08
CA ALA A 131 -6.58 -14.07 -14.32
C ALA A 131 -5.70 -15.32 -14.25
N ALA A 132 -6.29 -16.49 -13.99
CA ALA A 132 -5.59 -17.77 -13.99
C ALA A 132 -4.97 -18.10 -15.36
N LEU A 133 -5.75 -17.95 -16.44
CA LEU A 133 -5.27 -18.20 -17.80
C LEU A 133 -4.16 -17.22 -18.23
N ARG A 134 -4.27 -15.94 -17.87
CA ARG A 134 -3.21 -14.96 -18.13
C ARG A 134 -1.94 -15.26 -17.36
N THR A 135 -2.06 -15.64 -16.09
CA THR A 135 -0.92 -16.04 -15.26
C THR A 135 -0.21 -17.24 -15.88
N LEU A 136 -0.97 -18.26 -16.28
CA LEU A 136 -0.45 -19.44 -16.96
C LEU A 136 0.28 -19.08 -18.26
N HIS A 137 -0.30 -18.21 -19.07
CA HIS A 137 0.28 -17.77 -20.33
C HIS A 137 1.58 -16.99 -20.12
N LEU A 138 1.60 -16.04 -19.18
CA LEU A 138 2.78 -15.22 -18.86
C LEU A 138 3.92 -16.06 -18.27
N ASN A 139 3.60 -17.15 -17.57
CA ASN A 139 4.57 -18.10 -17.03
C ASN A 139 5.00 -19.19 -18.04
N GLY A 140 4.61 -19.09 -19.31
CA GLY A 140 4.98 -20.06 -20.35
C GLY A 140 4.35 -21.45 -20.20
N GLY A 141 3.39 -21.63 -19.30
CA GLY A 141 2.75 -22.93 -19.05
C GLY A 141 1.60 -23.28 -19.98
N TRP A 142 1.28 -22.41 -20.94
CA TRP A 142 0.12 -22.58 -21.81
C TRP A 142 0.16 -23.87 -22.62
N ASP A 143 1.30 -24.19 -23.22
CA ASP A 143 1.43 -25.37 -24.09
C ASP A 143 1.32 -26.68 -23.28
N ALA A 144 1.99 -26.73 -22.13
CA ALA A 144 1.90 -27.86 -21.20
C ALA A 144 0.45 -28.07 -20.70
N TYR A 145 -0.25 -26.99 -20.37
CA TYR A 145 -1.66 -27.08 -19.95
C TYR A 145 -2.58 -27.51 -21.09
N ARG A 146 -2.40 -26.96 -22.29
CA ARG A 146 -3.26 -27.29 -23.44
C ARG A 146 -3.14 -28.76 -23.83
N VAL A 147 -1.92 -29.29 -23.85
CA VAL A 147 -1.64 -30.66 -24.33
C VAL A 147 -1.84 -31.69 -23.23
N HIS A 148 -1.35 -31.41 -22.02
CA HIS A 148 -1.26 -32.39 -20.94
C HIS A 148 -2.13 -32.07 -19.72
N ARG A 149 -2.85 -30.93 -19.73
CA ARG A 149 -3.60 -30.42 -18.57
C ARG A 149 -2.73 -30.24 -17.32
N GLN A 150 -1.43 -30.02 -17.54
CA GLN A 150 -0.45 -29.80 -16.49
C GLN A 150 -0.32 -28.31 -16.18
N MET A 151 -0.27 -27.98 -14.89
CA MET A 151 0.07 -26.63 -14.44
C MET A 151 1.58 -26.52 -14.25
N PRO A 152 2.22 -25.42 -14.68
CA PRO A 152 3.62 -25.17 -14.35
C PRO A 152 3.77 -25.03 -12.84
N SER A 153 4.92 -25.48 -12.31
CA SER A 153 5.28 -25.23 -10.91
C SER A 153 5.36 -23.73 -10.65
N LEU A 154 4.75 -23.28 -9.55
CA LEU A 154 4.85 -21.89 -9.09
C LEU A 154 6.16 -21.63 -8.31
N LEU A 155 6.89 -22.68 -7.97
CA LEU A 155 8.24 -22.58 -7.42
C LEU A 155 9.20 -22.42 -8.59
N ALA A 156 9.76 -21.22 -8.73
CA ALA A 156 10.88 -21.00 -9.63
C ALA A 156 12.02 -21.92 -9.21
N THR A 157 12.43 -22.82 -10.12
CA THR A 157 13.68 -23.58 -10.04
C THR A 157 14.78 -22.73 -10.66
#